data_AF-A0A968X695-F1
#
_entry.id   AF-A0A968X695-F1
#
_cell.length_a   1.000
_cell.length_b   1.000
_cell.length_c   1.000
_cell.angle_alpha   90.00
_cell.angle_beta   90.00
_cell.angle_gamma   90.00
#
_symmetry.space_group_name_H-M   'P 1'
#
loop_
_entity.id
_entity.type
_entity.pdbx_description
1 polymer ?
#
loop_
_entity_poly.entity_id
_entity_poly.type
_entity_poly.pdbx_seq_one_letter_code
_entity_poly.pdbx_strand_id
1 'polypeptide(L)'
;MAETFTVGNKRITVYDLSCTVSNDSVPFEPVAHHIEYSDPYAGLEVSRKWTGMGAELWPDGAAWVAEQVRIGTHVGTHIDAPWHYGPKPGGGQARTIDEVPLRWT
;
A
#
# COMPACT_ATOMS: atom_id res chain seq x y z
N MET A 1 -8.53 12.09 -6.72
CA MET A 1 -8.82 13.31 -5.90
C MET A 1 -7.81 14.40 -6.27
N ALA A 2 -8.08 15.69 -6.07
CA ALA A 2 -7.09 16.74 -6.36
C ALA A 2 -6.96 17.72 -5.19
N GLU A 3 -5.73 18.10 -4.87
CA GLU A 3 -5.43 19.07 -3.80
C GLU A 3 -4.48 20.14 -4.33
N THR A 4 -4.68 21.39 -3.91
CA THR A 4 -3.83 22.52 -4.31
C THR A 4 -3.25 23.21 -3.09
N PHE A 5 -1.92 23.35 -3.08
CA PHE A 5 -1.19 24.01 -2.00
C PHE A 5 -0.09 24.90 -2.57
N THR A 6 0.45 25.77 -1.72
CA THR A 6 1.52 26.71 -2.08
C THR A 6 2.81 26.30 -1.40
N VAL A 7 3.87 26.13 -2.19
CA VAL A 7 5.23 25.86 -1.69
C VAL A 7 6.12 27.02 -2.11
N GLY A 8 6.51 27.85 -1.14
CA GLY A 8 7.20 29.12 -1.41
C GLY A 8 6.30 30.08 -2.19
N ASN A 9 6.71 30.46 -3.40
CA ASN A 9 5.93 31.30 -4.33
C ASN A 9 5.25 30.51 -5.46
N LYS A 10 5.30 29.17 -5.44
CA LYS A 10 4.71 28.32 -6.47
C LYS A 10 3.39 27.72 -5.98
N ARG A 11 2.37 27.84 -6.81
CA ARG A 11 1.09 27.14 -6.64
C ARG A 11 1.19 25.77 -7.33
N ILE A 12 0.95 24.70 -6.59
CA ILE A 12 1.05 23.32 -7.06
C ILE A 12 -0.30 22.64 -6.85
N THR A 13 -0.78 21.94 -7.88
CA THR A 13 -1.93 21.04 -7.77
C THR A 13 -1.45 19.61 -7.97
N VAL A 14 -1.78 18.74 -7.01
CA VAL A 14 -1.51 17.31 -7.06
C VAL A 14 -2.82 16.59 -7.37
N TYR A 15 -2.78 15.69 -8.36
CA TYR A 15 -3.89 14.83 -8.73
C TYR A 15 -3.55 13.41 -8.32
N ASP A 16 -4.34 12.84 -7.43
CA ASP A 16 -4.30 11.42 -7.11
C ASP A 16 -5.07 10.63 -8.18
N LEU A 17 -4.32 9.81 -8.90
CA LEU A 17 -4.80 8.93 -9.98
C LEU A 17 -5.01 7.49 -9.50
N SER A 18 -4.80 7.22 -8.21
CA SER A 18 -4.98 5.90 -7.63
C SER A 18 -6.44 5.61 -7.29
N CYS A 19 -6.79 4.32 -7.29
CA CYS A 19 -8.03 3.81 -6.74
C CYS A 19 -7.79 3.23 -5.34
N THR A 20 -8.77 3.42 -4.46
CA THR A 20 -8.75 2.84 -3.12
C THR A 20 -8.89 1.31 -3.19
N VAL A 21 -7.98 0.59 -2.55
CA VAL A 21 -8.13 -0.85 -2.29
C VAL A 21 -8.90 -1.01 -0.97
N SER A 22 -9.98 -1.80 -0.99
CA SER A 22 -10.77 -2.15 0.19
C SER A 22 -11.34 -3.55 0.06
N ASN A 23 -11.93 -4.12 1.12
CA ASN A 23 -12.64 -5.40 1.01
C ASN A 23 -13.84 -5.32 0.04
N ASP A 24 -14.40 -4.12 -0.16
CA ASP A 24 -15.49 -3.89 -1.12
C ASP A 24 -14.98 -3.79 -2.56
N SER A 25 -13.67 -3.62 -2.77
CA SER A 25 -13.08 -3.61 -4.12
C SER A 25 -12.86 -5.01 -4.70
N VAL A 26 -12.99 -6.08 -3.89
CA VAL A 26 -12.77 -7.48 -4.30
C VAL A 26 -13.55 -7.88 -5.56
N PRO A 27 -14.83 -7.53 -5.77
CA PRO A 27 -15.57 -7.90 -6.96
C PRO A 27 -15.05 -7.30 -8.27
N PHE A 28 -14.18 -6.29 -8.20
CA PHE A 28 -13.66 -5.57 -9.37
C PHE A 28 -12.25 -6.02 -9.78
N GLU A 29 -11.70 -7.04 -9.12
CA GLU A 29 -10.29 -7.43 -9.26
C GLU A 29 -10.16 -8.85 -9.82
N PRO A 30 -9.10 -9.13 -10.61
CA PRO A 30 -8.88 -10.45 -11.19
C PRO A 30 -8.45 -11.49 -10.15
N VAL A 31 -7.86 -11.06 -9.03
CA VAL A 31 -7.40 -11.91 -7.94
C VAL A 31 -7.99 -11.40 -6.65
N ALA A 32 -8.64 -12.28 -5.88
CA ALA A 32 -9.22 -11.91 -4.59
C ALA A 32 -8.14 -11.43 -3.61
N HIS A 33 -8.38 -10.28 -2.99
CA HIS A 33 -7.60 -9.73 -1.89
C HIS A 33 -8.42 -9.65 -0.60
N HIS A 34 -7.74 -9.43 0.51
CA HIS A 34 -8.37 -9.23 1.81
C HIS A 34 -7.54 -8.30 2.69
N ILE A 35 -8.24 -7.41 3.39
CA ILE A 35 -7.71 -6.56 4.43
C ILE A 35 -8.36 -6.96 5.75
N GLU A 36 -7.55 -7.42 6.69
CA GLU A 36 -7.95 -7.63 8.07
C GLU A 36 -7.70 -6.33 8.84
N TYR A 37 -8.79 -5.69 9.27
CA TYR A 37 -8.75 -4.49 10.10
C TYR A 37 -8.69 -4.90 11.57
N SER A 38 -7.70 -4.40 12.30
CA SER A 38 -7.59 -4.66 13.73
C SER A 38 -8.40 -3.67 14.57
N ASP A 39 -8.80 -4.14 15.75
CA ASP A 39 -9.42 -3.30 16.77
C ASP A 39 -8.41 -2.28 17.33
N PRO A 40 -8.82 -1.02 17.64
CA PRO A 40 -7.95 0.02 18.20
C PRO A 40 -7.17 -0.36 19.47
N TYR A 41 -7.65 -1.32 20.26
CA TYR A 41 -6.99 -1.79 21.46
C TYR A 41 -6.08 -3.01 21.23
N ALA A 42 -6.17 -3.67 20.06
CA ALA A 42 -5.33 -4.83 19.73
C ALA A 42 -3.84 -4.48 19.74
N GLY A 43 -3.48 -3.24 19.41
CA GLY A 43 -2.10 -2.74 19.46
C GLY A 43 -1.51 -2.69 20.88
N LEU A 44 -2.32 -2.74 21.94
CA LEU A 44 -1.82 -2.64 23.32
C LEU A 44 -0.93 -3.81 23.71
N GLU A 45 -1.28 -5.03 23.31
CA GLU A 45 -0.46 -6.21 23.62
C GLU A 45 0.91 -6.08 22.95
N VAL A 46 0.91 -5.66 21.68
CA VAL A 46 2.14 -5.42 20.90
C VAL A 46 2.95 -4.28 21.53
N SER A 47 2.31 -3.17 21.89
CA SER A 47 2.94 -2.05 22.60
C SER A 47 3.61 -2.51 23.89
N ARG A 48 2.90 -3.24 24.76
CA ARG A 48 3.46 -3.76 26.02
C ARG A 48 4.67 -4.65 25.75
N LYS A 49 4.59 -5.54 24.76
CA LYS A 49 5.68 -6.46 24.41
C LYS A 49 6.91 -5.74 23.85
N TRP A 50 6.72 -4.75 22.99
CA TRP A 50 7.82 -4.09 22.27
C TRP A 50 8.42 -2.91 23.02
N THR A 51 7.60 -2.18 23.79
CA THR A 51 7.99 -0.90 24.40
C THR A 51 7.86 -0.89 25.92
N GLY A 52 7.15 -1.87 26.50
CA GLY A 52 6.81 -1.88 27.93
C GLY A 52 5.66 -0.94 28.30
N MET A 53 5.09 -0.18 27.35
CA MET A 53 4.05 0.80 27.64
C MET A 53 2.68 0.15 27.79
N GLY A 54 2.03 0.39 28.94
CA GLY A 54 0.65 0.02 29.23
C GLY A 54 -0.36 1.03 28.67
N ALA A 55 -1.64 0.71 28.83
CA ALA A 55 -2.75 1.49 28.28
C ALA A 55 -2.80 2.92 28.86
N GLU A 56 -2.36 3.09 30.11
CA GLU A 56 -2.28 4.36 30.82
C GLU A 56 -1.35 5.40 30.19
N LEU A 57 -0.44 4.96 29.30
CA LEU A 57 0.48 5.83 28.57
C LEU A 57 -0.04 6.18 27.16
N TRP A 58 -1.14 5.58 26.73
CA TRP A 58 -1.74 5.81 25.43
C TRP A 58 -3.02 6.67 25.55
N PRO A 59 -3.24 7.62 24.63
CA PRO A 59 -4.51 8.32 24.52
C PRO A 59 -5.68 7.33 24.42
N ASP A 60 -6.71 7.54 25.22
CA ASP A 60 -7.91 6.69 25.29
C ASP A 60 -7.63 5.19 25.56
N GLY A 61 -6.42 4.87 26.04
CA GLY A 61 -5.99 3.49 26.21
C GLY A 61 -5.82 2.73 24.88
N ALA A 62 -5.78 3.40 23.73
CA ALA A 62 -5.60 2.78 22.43
C ALA A 62 -4.19 3.05 21.91
N ALA A 63 -3.44 1.99 21.60
CA ALA A 63 -2.12 2.12 20.97
C ALA A 63 -2.28 2.39 19.46
N TRP A 64 -1.46 1.76 18.61
CA TRP A 64 -1.61 1.86 17.16
C TRP A 64 -2.50 0.76 16.60
N VAL A 65 -3.24 1.09 15.54
CA VAL A 65 -3.92 0.14 14.67
C VAL A 65 -2.97 -0.27 13.55
N ALA A 66 -2.98 -1.55 13.20
CA ALA A 66 -2.31 -2.05 12.00
C ALA A 66 -3.23 -3.01 11.26
N GLU A 67 -3.20 -2.94 9.93
CA GLU A 67 -3.98 -3.84 9.08
C GLU A 67 -3.06 -4.92 8.50
N GLN A 68 -3.60 -6.12 8.31
CA GLN A 68 -2.92 -7.15 7.52
C GLN A 68 -3.57 -7.24 6.15
N VAL A 69 -2.75 -7.18 5.10
CA VAL A 69 -3.23 -7.22 3.72
C VAL A 69 -2.69 -8.48 3.04
N ARG A 70 -3.60 -9.28 2.48
CA ARG A 70 -3.28 -10.34 1.53
C ARG A 70 -3.75 -9.90 0.14
N ILE A 71 -2.81 -9.66 -0.77
CA ILE A 71 -3.08 -9.03 -2.06
C ILE A 71 -2.17 -9.59 -3.16
N GLY A 72 -2.69 -9.65 -4.39
CA GLY A 72 -1.91 -9.95 -5.59
C GLY A 72 -1.30 -8.68 -6.19
N THR A 73 -0.23 -8.81 -6.97
CA THR A 73 0.48 -7.64 -7.55
C THR A 73 -0.31 -6.88 -8.62
N HIS A 74 -1.42 -7.44 -9.10
CA HIS A 74 -2.29 -6.88 -10.14
C HIS A 74 -3.63 -6.34 -9.59
N VAL A 75 -3.68 -6.01 -8.29
CA VAL A 75 -4.87 -5.48 -7.63
C VAL A 75 -4.75 -3.97 -7.47
N GLY A 76 -5.83 -3.24 -7.73
CA GLY A 76 -5.89 -1.78 -7.60
C GLY A 76 -5.08 -1.05 -8.67
N THR A 77 -4.59 0.14 -8.34
CA THR A 77 -3.67 0.88 -9.23
C THR A 77 -2.28 0.26 -9.15
N HIS A 78 -1.87 -0.42 -10.21
CA HIS A 78 -0.66 -1.23 -10.25
C HIS A 78 0.20 -0.96 -11.49
N ILE A 79 1.37 -1.59 -11.53
CA ILE A 79 2.30 -1.56 -12.67
C ILE A 79 2.63 -2.99 -13.05
N ASP A 80 2.43 -3.33 -14.32
CA ASP A 80 2.87 -4.59 -14.89
C ASP A 80 4.33 -4.51 -15.35
N ALA A 81 5.20 -5.30 -14.73
CA ALA A 81 6.58 -5.45 -15.17
C ALA A 81 6.66 -6.27 -16.48
N PRO A 82 7.74 -6.16 -17.29
CA PRO A 82 7.90 -6.95 -18.51
C PRO A 82 7.68 -8.46 -18.33
N TRP A 83 8.05 -9.01 -17.16
CA TRP A 83 7.80 -10.40 -16.79
C TRP A 83 6.33 -10.83 -16.90
N HIS A 84 5.38 -9.91 -16.67
CA HIS A 84 3.94 -10.18 -16.82
C HIS A 84 3.57 -10.63 -18.24
N TYR A 85 4.26 -10.12 -19.26
CA TYR A 85 3.95 -10.36 -20.67
C TYR A 85 4.68 -11.59 -21.26
N GLY A 86 5.46 -12.30 -20.44
CA GLY A 86 6.18 -13.50 -20.83
C GLY A 86 7.68 -13.30 -21.05
N PRO A 87 8.36 -14.28 -21.69
CA PRO A 87 9.82 -14.27 -21.82
C PRO A 87 10.31 -13.16 -22.75
N LYS A 88 11.58 -12.81 -22.61
CA LYS A 88 12.22 -11.83 -23.50
C LYS A 88 12.35 -12.41 -24.93
N PRO A 89 12.12 -11.61 -25.99
CA PRO A 89 12.46 -12.02 -27.35
C PRO A 89 13.93 -12.44 -27.45
N GLY A 90 14.20 -13.63 -27.98
CA GLY A 90 15.55 -14.23 -28.03
C GLY A 90 15.92 -15.07 -26.81
N GLY A 91 15.01 -15.24 -25.85
CA GLY A 91 15.20 -16.06 -24.66
C GLY A 91 15.69 -15.27 -23.44
N GLY A 92 15.76 -15.96 -22.30
CA GLY A 92 16.08 -15.37 -21.01
C GLY A 92 14.87 -14.82 -20.25
N GLN A 93 15.09 -14.47 -18.99
CA GLN A 93 14.05 -13.94 -18.10
C GLN A 93 13.75 -12.47 -18.46
N ALA A 94 12.47 -12.13 -18.60
CA ALA A 94 12.06 -10.72 -18.67
C ALA A 94 12.13 -10.08 -17.28
N ARG A 95 12.30 -8.75 -17.25
CA ARG A 95 12.52 -8.02 -15.99
C ARG A 95 11.34 -8.16 -15.02
N THR A 96 11.63 -8.49 -13.76
CA THR A 96 10.70 -8.32 -12.65
C THR A 96 10.65 -6.86 -12.20
N ILE A 97 9.66 -6.49 -11.37
CA ILE A 97 9.40 -5.08 -11.04
C ILE A 97 10.58 -4.39 -10.33
N ASP A 98 11.33 -5.13 -9.52
CA ASP A 98 12.52 -4.69 -8.81
C ASP A 98 13.73 -4.45 -9.72
N GLU A 99 13.70 -4.97 -10.95
CA GLU A 99 14.72 -4.76 -11.98
C GLU A 99 14.36 -3.61 -12.95
N VAL A 100 13.13 -3.07 -12.86
CA VAL A 100 12.70 -1.93 -13.68
C VAL A 100 13.35 -0.65 -13.15
N PRO A 101 13.99 0.17 -14.00
CA PRO A 101 14.67 1.38 -13.55
C PRO A 101 13.68 2.45 -13.12
N LEU A 102 14.04 3.22 -12.09
CA LEU A 102 13.27 4.39 -11.63
C LEU A 102 13.18 5.50 -12.70
N ARG A 103 14.17 5.58 -13.59
CA ARG A 103 14.19 6.54 -14.70
C ARG A 103 13.99 5.80 -16.02
N TRP A 104 12.98 6.22 -16.77
CA TRP A 104 12.81 5.85 -18.17
C TRP A 104 13.42 6.95 -19.02
N THR A 105 14.59 6.66 -19.57
CA THR A 105 15.33 7.53 -20.52
C THR A 105 15.24 6.95 -21.91
#